data_AF-A0A1F8AUA6-F1
#
_entry.id   AF-A0A1F8AUA6-F1
#
_cell.length_a   1.000
_cell.length_b   1.000
_cell.length_c   1.000
_cell.angle_alpha   90.00
_cell.angle_beta   90.00
_cell.angle_gamma   90.00
#
_symmetry.space_group_name_H-M   'P 1'
#
loop_
_entity.id
_entity.type
_entity.pdbx_description
1 polymer ?
#
loop_
_entity_poly.entity_id
_entity_poly.type
_entity_poly.pdbx_seq_one_letter_code
_entity_poly.pdbx_strand_id
1 'polypeptide(L)' 'MTKAKLTCPHCGGTEEVEMPKTYCQIFYKCTTCSKLIETIDGFCCVFCSYADVRCLYSARHEEQIKTLRMDIVNLTKA' A
#
# COMPACT_ATOMS: atom_id res chain seq x y z
N MET A 1 -7.01 -4.72 11.94
CA MET A 1 -6.43 -4.71 10.58
C MET A 1 -7.57 -4.60 9.57
N THR A 2 -7.31 -4.57 8.27
CA THR A 2 -8.33 -4.83 7.21
C THR A 2 -7.84 -5.99 6.36
N LYS A 3 -8.69 -6.59 5.53
CA LYS A 3 -8.27 -7.64 4.61
C LYS A 3 -8.11 -7.09 3.19
N ALA A 4 -7.19 -7.67 2.44
CA ALA A 4 -6.93 -7.39 1.03
C ALA A 4 -6.58 -8.68 0.31
N LYS A 5 -6.90 -8.78 -0.99
CA LYS A 5 -6.41 -9.88 -1.83
C LYS A 5 -5.05 -9.51 -2.36
N LEU A 6 -4.01 -10.23 -1.95
CA LEU A 6 -2.64 -10.04 -2.39
C LEU A 6 -2.30 -11.09 -3.45
N THR A 7 -1.89 -10.65 -4.64
CA THR A 7 -1.46 -11.55 -5.71
C THR A 7 0.06 -11.73 -5.69
N CYS A 8 0.53 -12.98 -5.70
CA CYS A 8 1.95 -13.29 -5.71
C CYS A 8 2.54 -13.10 -7.11
N PRO A 9 3.56 -12.24 -7.31
CA PRO A 9 4.18 -12.05 -8.62
C PRO A 9 4.98 -13.27 -9.09
N HIS A 10 5.31 -14.20 -8.19
CA HIS A 10 6.13 -15.37 -8.52
C HIS A 10 5.34 -16.57 -9.02
N CYS A 11 4.07 -16.71 -8.61
CA CYS A 11 3.25 -17.87 -8.97
C CYS A 11 1.82 -17.53 -9.44
N GLY A 12 1.40 -16.26 -9.37
CA GLY A 12 0.05 -15.82 -9.71
C GLY A 12 -1.04 -16.18 -8.69
N GLY A 13 -0.70 -16.92 -7.62
CA GLY A 13 -1.63 -17.23 -6.54
C GLY A 13 -2.14 -15.97 -5.86
N THR A 14 -3.41 -15.96 -5.47
CA THR A 14 -4.05 -14.84 -4.76
C THR A 14 -4.54 -15.30 -3.40
N GLU A 15 -4.23 -14.52 -2.37
CA GLU A 15 -4.47 -14.87 -0.98
C GLU A 15 -5.15 -13.70 -0.26
N GLU A 16 -6.10 -13.97 0.63
CA GLU A 16 -6.67 -12.95 1.50
C GLU A 16 -5.75 -12.73 2.70
N VAL A 17 -5.17 -11.54 2.82
CA VAL A 17 -4.13 -11.20 3.79
C VAL A 17 -4.60 -10.08 4.71
N GLU A 18 -4.31 -10.18 6.01
CA GLU A 18 -4.50 -9.06 6.93
C GLU A 18 -3.48 -7.95 6.65
N MET A 19 -4.00 -6.78 6.29
CA MET A 19 -3.25 -5.58 6.01
C MET A 19 -3.15 -4.68 7.27
N PRO A 20 -1.93 -4.28 7.67
CA PRO A 20 -1.70 -3.32 8.73
C PRO A 20 -2.35 -1.96 8.47
N LYS A 21 -2.88 -1.32 9.51
CA LYS A 21 -3.50 0.01 9.40
C LYS A 21 -2.49 1.16 9.52
N THR A 22 -1.40 0.94 10.24
CA THR A 22 -0.53 2.01 10.75
C THR A 22 0.92 1.93 10.26
N TYR A 23 1.28 0.92 9.47
CA TYR A 23 2.63 0.77 8.94
C TYR A 23 2.63 0.12 7.55
N CYS A 24 3.72 0.32 6.82
CA CYS A 24 3.99 -0.35 5.55
C CYS A 24 4.63 -1.72 5.78
N GLN A 25 4.04 -2.76 5.19
CA GLN A 25 4.65 -4.08 5.12
C GLN A 25 5.36 -4.25 3.78
N ILE A 26 6.69 -4.15 3.78
CA ILE A 26 7.51 -4.21 2.56
C ILE A 26 7.83 -5.64 2.09
N PHE A 27 7.59 -6.64 2.95
CA PHE A 27 7.77 -8.06 2.64
C PHE A 27 6.55 -8.90 3.03
N TYR A 28 6.22 -9.90 2.22
CA TYR A 28 5.22 -10.93 2.54
C TYR A 28 5.66 -12.30 2.02
N LYS A 29 5.53 -13.35 2.83
CA LYS A 29 5.80 -14.72 2.39
C LYS A 29 4.52 -15.33 1.80
N CYS A 30 4.52 -15.59 0.49
CA CYS A 30 3.40 -16.26 -0.18
C CYS A 30 3.15 -17.63 0.45
N THR A 31 1.92 -17.93 0.87
CA THR A 31 1.60 -19.23 1.47
C THR A 31 1.54 -20.35 0.44
N THR A 32 1.27 -20.00 -0.83
CA THR A 32 1.21 -20.96 -1.94
C THR A 32 2.58 -21.47 -2.40
N CYS A 33 3.54 -20.57 -2.67
CA CYS A 33 4.85 -20.94 -3.22
C CYS A 33 6.03 -20.70 -2.27
N SER A 34 5.78 -20.22 -1.05
CA SER A 34 6.79 -19.91 -0.02
C SER A 34 7.85 -18.87 -0.37
N LYS A 35 7.80 -18.26 -1.57
CA LYS A 35 8.70 -17.16 -1.94
C LYS A 35 8.36 -15.87 -1.20
N LEU A 36 9.40 -15.08 -0.94
CA LEU A 36 9.26 -13.73 -0.41
C LEU A 36 8.85 -12.78 -1.53
N ILE A 37 7.77 -12.05 -1.31
CA ILE A 37 7.29 -10.95 -2.13
C ILE A 37 7.87 -9.67 -1.52
N GLU A 38 8.57 -8.88 -2.33
CA GLU A 38 9.07 -7.55 -1.99
C GLU A 38 8.30 -6.49 -2.78
N THR A 39 8.15 -5.30 -2.20
CA THR A 39 7.53 -4.14 -2.86
C THR A 39 8.23 -3.77 -4.17
N ILE A 40 7.50 -3.19 -5.12
CA ILE A 40 8.08 -2.63 -6.35
C ILE A 40 8.58 -1.21 -6.05
N ASP A 41 9.64 -0.79 -6.74
CA ASP A 41 10.11 0.59 -6.73
C ASP A 41 8.99 1.60 -7.01
N GLY A 42 8.97 2.68 -6.23
CA GLY A 42 7.92 3.70 -6.32
C GLY A 42 6.62 3.35 -5.58
N PHE A 43 6.49 2.14 -5.02
CA PHE A 43 5.38 1.76 -4.16
C PHE A 43 5.83 1.60 -2.71
N CYS A 44 4.97 1.99 -1.77
CA CYS A 44 5.35 2.06 -0.35
C CYS A 44 5.34 0.70 0.38
N CYS A 45 4.66 -0.32 -0.16
CA CYS A 45 4.53 -1.64 0.46
C CYS A 45 4.00 -2.71 -0.53
N VAL A 46 4.02 -3.98 -0.13
CA VAL A 46 3.54 -5.11 -0.96
C VAL A 46 2.08 -4.97 -1.35
N PHE A 47 1.25 -4.36 -0.50
CA PHE A 47 -0.17 -4.15 -0.79
C PHE A 47 -0.38 -3.10 -1.88
N CYS A 48 0.34 -1.97 -1.83
CA CYS A 48 0.27 -0.98 -2.89
C CYS A 48 0.83 -1.50 -4.22
N SER A 49 1.72 -2.49 -4.17
CA SER A 49 2.31 -3.12 -5.36
C SER A 49 1.40 -4.18 -5.99
N TYR A 50 0.78 -5.05 -5.18
CA TYR A 50 0.15 -6.29 -5.69
C TYR A 50 -1.24 -6.62 -5.11
N ALA A 51 -1.82 -5.76 -4.27
CA ALA A 51 -3.15 -5.99 -3.73
C ALA A 51 -4.25 -5.31 -4.54
N ASP A 52 -5.46 -5.83 -4.41
CA ASP A 52 -6.69 -5.25 -4.98
C ASP A 52 -7.08 -3.90 -4.37
N VAL A 53 -6.63 -3.62 -3.15
CA VAL A 53 -6.83 -2.34 -2.46
C VAL A 53 -5.51 -1.73 -2.00
N ARG A 54 -5.40 -0.39 -2.12
CA ARG A 54 -4.24 0.35 -1.62
C ARG A 54 -4.12 0.25 -0.10
N CYS A 55 -2.89 0.37 0.40
CA CYS A 55 -2.67 0.36 1.83
C CYS A 55 -3.21 1.60 2.54
N LEU A 56 -3.66 1.40 3.77
CA LEU A 56 -4.26 2.46 4.60
C LEU A 56 -3.22 3.52 4.99
N TYR A 57 -1.95 3.13 5.12
CA TYR A 57 -0.87 4.06 5.46
C TYR A 57 -0.67 5.10 4.34
N SER A 58 -0.58 4.68 3.07
CA SER A 58 -0.44 5.61 1.95
C SER A 58 -1.66 6.50 1.76
N ALA A 59 -2.87 5.98 1.98
CA ALA A 59 -4.08 6.78 1.89
C ALA A 59 -4.07 7.94 2.89
N ARG A 60 -3.59 7.70 4.11
CA ARG A 60 -3.44 8.75 5.13
C ARG A 60 -2.44 9.83 4.71
N HIS A 61 -1.29 9.43 4.15
CA HIS A 61 -0.29 10.37 3.66
C HIS A 61 -0.80 11.20 2.48
N GLU A 62 -1.57 10.57 1.57
CA GLU A 62 -2.16 11.25 0.43
C GLU A 62 -3.14 12.36 0.87
N GLU A 63 -3.98 12.10 1.87
CA GLU A 63 -4.89 13.10 2.43
C GLU A 63 -4.14 14.28 3.06
N GLN A 64 -3.07 14.03 3.81
CA GLN A 64 -2.24 15.10 4.37
C GLN A 64 -1.60 15.97 3.28
N ILE A 65 -1.12 15.36 2.20
CA ILE A 65 -0.53 16.08 1.06
C ILE A 65 -1.59 16.92 0.34
N LYS A 66 -2.81 16.40 0.15
CA LYS A 66 -3.92 17.15 -0.45
C LYS A 66 -4.27 18.39 0.37
N THR A 67 -4.41 18.23 1.70
CA THR A 67 -4.69 19.35 2.60
C THR A 67 -3.58 20.40 2.51
N LEU A 68 -2.31 19.99 2.63
CA LEU A 68 -1.17 20.91 2.53
C LEU A 68 -1.14 21.64 1.17
N ARG A 69 -1.42 20.94 0.07
CA ARG A 69 -1.51 21.55 -1.27
C ARG A 69 -2.62 22.60 -1.33
N MET A 70 -3.79 22.32 -0.75
CA MET A 70 -4.89 23.28 -0.68
C MET A 70 -4.52 24.50 0.16
N ASP A 71 -3.85 24.30 1.29
CA ASP A 71 -3.40 25.39 2.16
C ASP A 71 -2.41 26.31 1.43
N ILE A 72 -1.44 25.74 0.71
CA ILE A 72 -0.50 26.51 -0.12
C ILE A 72 -1.25 27.33 -1.18
N VAL A 73 -2.21 26.72 -1.88
CA VAL A 73 -3.03 27.44 -2.89
C VAL A 73 -3.76 28.63 -2.26
N ASN A 74 -4.31 28.47 -1.05
CA ASN A 74 -5.00 29.55 -0.35
C ASN A 74 -4.04 30.67 0.07
N LEU A 75 -2.84 30.34 0.55
CA LEU A 75 -1.81 31.32 0.89
C LEU A 75 -1.33 32.12 -0.32
N THR A 76 -1.25 31.49 -1.51
CA THR A 76 -0.82 32.18 -2.75
C THR A 76 -1.89 33.07 -3.38
N LYS A 77 -3.13 33.04 -2.88
CA LYS A 77 -4.24 33.88 -3.35
C LYS A 77 -4.45 35.15 -2.50
N ALA A 78 -3.65 35.33 -1.44
CA ALA A 78 -3.68 36.48 -0.54
C ALA A 78 -2.73 37.59 -1.00
#